data_AF-A0A849C655-F1
#
_entry.id   AF-A0A849C655-F1
#
_cell.length_a   1.000
_cell.length_b   1.000
_cell.length_c   1.000
_cell.angle_alpha   90.00
_cell.angle_beta   90.00
_cell.angle_gamma   90.00
#
_symmetry.space_group_name_H-M   'P 1'
#
loop_
_entity.id
_entity.type
_entity.pdbx_description
1 polymer ?
#
loop_
_entity_poly.entity_id
_entity_poly.type
_entity_poly.pdbx_seq_one_letter_code
_entity_poly.pdbx_strand_id
1 'polypeptide(L)'
;MLWFGHDLAVLHEKRLVGRGGTGPDTDPTSIVENKRRRIELVMAIDDWIVRNLPQHRLGATLHTETVGSVIDRLAEASVRAHHALMTLDANNEMLHSAWHHLAELSDAYDDLVRDVLAGRRRLPAW
;
A
#
# COMPACT_ATOMS: atom_id res chain seq x y z
N MET A 1 0.41 2.27 -14.81
CA MET A 1 0.49 2.44 -13.34
C MET A 1 -0.36 1.44 -12.55
N LEU A 2 -1.49 0.94 -13.07
CA LEU A 2 -2.36 -0.07 -12.40
C LEU A 2 -1.66 -1.39 -11.99
N TRP A 3 -0.49 -1.72 -12.57
CA TRP A 3 0.22 -2.97 -12.31
C TRP A 3 0.85 -3.06 -10.90
N PHE A 4 1.32 -1.96 -10.33
CA PHE A 4 2.05 -2.01 -9.05
C PHE A 4 1.14 -2.30 -7.84
N GLY A 5 -0.09 -1.78 -7.84
CA GLY A 5 -1.07 -2.07 -6.79
C GLY A 5 -1.48 -3.54 -6.78
N HIS A 6 -1.61 -4.15 -7.97
CA HIS A 6 -1.92 -5.57 -8.10
C HIS A 6 -0.79 -6.45 -7.54
N ASP A 7 0.47 -6.19 -7.91
CA ASP A 7 1.61 -6.96 -7.41
C ASP A 7 1.78 -6.87 -5.89
N LEU A 8 1.54 -5.70 -5.30
CA LEU A 8 1.55 -5.52 -3.83
C LEU A 8 0.42 -6.32 -3.16
N ALA A 9 -0.79 -6.30 -3.73
CA ALA A 9 -1.91 -7.09 -3.22
C ALA A 9 -1.59 -8.60 -3.24
N VAL A 10 -0.99 -9.10 -4.32
CA VAL A 10 -0.56 -10.51 -4.44
C VAL A 10 0.50 -10.86 -3.38
N LEU A 11 1.42 -9.96 -3.06
CA LEU A 11 2.42 -10.19 -2.01
C LEU A 11 1.78 -10.26 -0.62
N HIS A 12 0.80 -9.41 -0.33
CA HIS A 12 0.08 -9.45 0.95
C HIS A 12 -0.83 -10.68 1.08
N GLU A 13 -1.47 -11.10 0.00
CA GLU A 13 -2.26 -12.32 -0.05
C GLU A 13 -1.39 -13.56 0.22
N LYS A 14 -0.22 -13.66 -0.42
CA LYS A 14 0.76 -14.73 -0.14
C LYS A 14 1.17 -14.79 1.32
N ARG A 15 1.31 -13.64 1.99
CA ARG A 15 1.65 -13.57 3.42
C ARG A 15 0.49 -14.03 4.30
N LEU A 16 -0.74 -13.64 3.97
CA LEU A 16 -1.95 -13.96 4.76
C LEU A 16 -2.42 -15.41 4.57
N VAL A 17 -2.33 -15.94 3.35
CA VAL A 17 -2.88 -17.25 2.94
C VAL A 17 -1.82 -18.34 2.82
N GLY A 18 -0.53 -17.96 2.75
CA GLY A 18 0.60 -18.85 2.59
C GLY A 18 0.65 -19.57 1.24
N ARG A 19 1.74 -20.33 1.03
CA ARG A 19 1.93 -21.10 -0.19
C ARG A 19 0.92 -22.26 -0.24
N GLY A 20 -0.10 -22.13 -1.10
CA GLY A 20 -1.04 -23.22 -1.39
C GLY A 20 -2.19 -23.41 -0.40
N GLY A 21 -2.59 -22.37 0.34
CA GLY A 21 -3.75 -22.43 1.26
C GLY A 21 -3.41 -22.95 2.67
N THR A 22 -2.13 -23.05 3.00
CA THR A 22 -1.64 -23.62 4.27
C THR A 22 -1.38 -22.53 5.32
N GLY A 23 -2.40 -21.74 5.70
CA GLY A 23 -2.26 -20.67 6.71
C GLY A 23 -1.20 -19.60 6.37
N PRO A 24 -0.96 -18.59 7.21
CA PRO A 24 0.01 -17.53 6.91
C PRO A 24 1.42 -18.11 6.71
N ASP A 25 2.15 -17.55 5.73
CA ASP A 25 3.53 -17.96 5.43
C ASP A 25 4.40 -17.70 6.66
N THR A 26 4.85 -18.78 7.29
CA THR A 26 5.57 -18.76 8.57
C THR A 26 7.05 -19.05 8.40
N ASP A 27 7.51 -19.39 7.18
CA ASP A 27 8.93 -19.53 6.88
C ASP A 27 9.62 -18.15 7.00
N PRO A 28 10.62 -17.98 7.88
CA PRO A 28 11.34 -16.72 8.01
C PRO A 28 11.95 -16.23 6.69
N THR A 29 12.38 -17.15 5.81
CA THR A 29 13.02 -16.81 4.54
C THR A 29 12.02 -16.19 3.56
N SER A 30 10.83 -16.78 3.43
CA SER A 30 9.76 -16.27 2.56
C SER A 30 9.21 -14.93 3.05
N ILE A 31 9.10 -14.72 4.37
CA ILE A 31 8.69 -13.45 4.97
C ILE A 31 9.68 -12.34 4.61
N VAL A 32 10.99 -12.61 4.74
CA VAL A 32 12.05 -11.64 4.41
C VAL A 32 12.03 -11.30 2.93
N GLU A 33 11.91 -12.29 2.05
CA GLU A 33 11.86 -12.07 0.60
C GLU A 33 10.61 -11.27 0.20
N ASN A 34 9.45 -11.57 0.78
CA ASN A 34 8.23 -10.81 0.57
C ASN A 34 8.38 -9.34 0.97
N LYS A 35 8.96 -9.09 2.15
CA LYS A 35 9.23 -7.74 2.64
C LYS A 35 10.20 -7.00 1.72
N ARG A 36 11.26 -7.66 1.27
CA ARG A 36 12.23 -7.10 0.34
C ARG A 36 11.55 -6.69 -0.98
N ARG A 37 10.75 -7.58 -1.56
CA ARG A 37 10.03 -7.32 -2.81
C ARG A 37 9.06 -6.14 -2.70
N ARG A 38 8.35 -6.02 -1.57
CA ARG A 38 7.49 -4.86 -1.29
C ARG A 38 8.28 -3.56 -1.24
N ILE A 39 9.42 -3.53 -0.55
CA ILE A 39 10.29 -2.34 -0.49
C ILE A 39 10.80 -1.97 -1.88
N GLU A 40 11.24 -2.95 -2.68
CA GLU A 40 11.70 -2.72 -4.06
C GLU A 40 10.60 -2.11 -4.95
N LEU A 41 9.35 -2.56 -4.81
CA LEU A 41 8.21 -2.00 -5.56
C LEU A 41 7.85 -0.58 -5.10
N VAL A 42 7.83 -0.33 -3.79
CA VAL A 42 7.69 1.03 -3.23
C VAL A 42 8.78 1.93 -3.82
N MET A 43 10.01 1.43 -3.86
CA MET A 43 11.14 2.16 -4.42
C MET A 43 11.04 2.39 -5.94
N ALA A 44 10.44 1.46 -6.69
CA ALA A 44 10.22 1.68 -8.11
C ALA A 44 9.13 2.74 -8.36
N ILE A 45 8.08 2.76 -7.53
CA ILE A 45 6.97 3.71 -7.63
C ILE A 45 7.45 5.13 -7.37
N ASP A 46 8.14 5.41 -6.26
CA ASP A 46 8.48 6.81 -6.00
C ASP A 46 9.60 7.33 -6.92
N ASP A 47 10.53 6.48 -7.41
CA ASP A 47 11.48 6.88 -8.46
C ASP A 47 10.74 7.25 -9.76
N TRP A 48 9.73 6.46 -10.15
CA TRP A 48 8.90 6.80 -11.30
C TRP A 48 8.17 8.14 -11.08
N ILE A 49 7.61 8.37 -9.90
CA ILE A 49 6.88 9.62 -9.59
C ILE A 49 7.82 10.81 -9.65
N VAL A 50 9.00 10.70 -9.06
CA VAL A 50 10.05 11.73 -9.07
C VAL A 50 10.45 12.12 -10.50
N ARG A 51 10.53 11.13 -11.41
CA ARG A 51 10.91 11.36 -12.82
C ARG A 51 9.78 11.93 -13.69
N ASN A 52 8.53 11.58 -13.40
CA ASN A 52 7.39 11.89 -14.27
C ASN A 52 6.55 13.10 -13.84
N LEU A 53 6.66 13.54 -12.57
CA LEU A 53 5.89 14.68 -12.06
C LEU A 53 6.78 15.91 -11.85
N PRO A 54 6.35 17.11 -12.31
CA PRO A 54 7.11 18.34 -12.12
C PRO A 54 7.17 18.69 -10.62
N GLN A 55 8.33 18.50 -10.00
CA GLN A 55 8.54 18.86 -8.60
C GLN A 55 8.59 20.39 -8.45
N HIS A 56 7.54 21.01 -7.93
CA HIS A 56 7.58 22.42 -7.58
C HIS A 56 8.53 22.64 -6.40
N ARG A 57 9.64 23.33 -6.68
CA ARG A 57 10.82 23.51 -5.83
C ARG A 57 10.63 24.46 -4.63
N LEU A 58 9.43 24.97 -4.39
CA LEU A 58 9.19 26.03 -3.42
C LEU A 58 8.20 25.57 -2.34
N GLY A 59 8.72 25.18 -1.18
CA GLY A 59 8.01 25.32 0.10
C GLY A 59 7.23 24.15 0.68
N ALA A 60 7.28 22.94 0.11
CA ALA A 60 6.50 21.83 0.65
C ALA A 60 7.22 21.09 1.81
N THR A 61 6.51 20.91 2.93
CA THR A 61 6.91 20.14 4.11
C THR A 61 7.43 18.75 3.72
N LEU A 62 8.59 18.36 4.26
CA LEU A 62 9.17 17.04 4.09
C LEU A 62 8.23 16.01 4.72
N HIS A 63 7.38 15.36 3.92
CA HIS A 63 6.58 14.25 4.44
C HIS A 63 7.46 13.04 4.67
N THR A 64 7.29 12.39 5.81
CA THR A 64 7.94 11.14 6.19
C THR A 64 7.43 9.94 5.40
N GLU A 65 6.38 10.11 4.61
CA GLU A 65 5.70 9.03 3.89
C GLU A 65 5.68 9.31 2.39
N THR A 66 6.05 8.29 1.61
CA THR A 66 6.09 8.33 0.14
C THR A 66 4.76 7.84 -0.47
N VAL A 67 4.51 8.13 -1.74
CA VAL A 67 3.29 7.62 -2.42
C VAL A 67 3.32 6.10 -2.51
N GLY A 68 4.48 5.52 -2.80
CA GLY A 68 4.69 4.08 -2.78
C GLY A 68 4.35 3.47 -1.42
N SER A 69 4.76 4.09 -0.31
CA SER A 69 4.42 3.64 1.05
C SER A 69 2.91 3.70 1.34
N VAL A 70 2.21 4.71 0.82
CA VAL A 70 0.74 4.81 0.94
C VAL A 70 0.07 3.71 0.12
N ILE A 71 0.52 3.46 -1.10
CA ILE A 71 0.01 2.38 -1.96
C ILE A 71 0.25 1.00 -1.32
N ASP A 72 1.41 0.77 -0.69
CA ASP A 72 1.71 -0.49 0.01
C ASP A 72 0.76 -0.74 1.19
N ARG A 73 0.45 0.29 1.98
CA ARG A 73 -0.54 0.21 3.07
C ARG A 73 -1.96 0.00 2.55
N LEU A 74 -2.33 0.67 1.45
CA LEU A 74 -3.63 0.47 0.82
C LEU A 74 -3.80 -0.96 0.31
N ALA A 75 -2.76 -1.54 -0.28
CA ALA A 75 -2.74 -2.94 -0.70
C ALA A 75 -2.87 -3.89 0.51
N GLU A 76 -2.18 -3.61 1.62
CA GLU A 76 -2.29 -4.40 2.85
C GLU A 76 -3.72 -4.36 3.43
N ALA A 77 -4.30 -3.16 3.54
CA ALA A 77 -5.66 -2.97 4.04
C ALA A 77 -6.69 -3.65 3.14
N SER A 78 -6.51 -3.58 1.82
CA SER A 78 -7.38 -4.22 0.84
C SER A 78 -7.42 -5.73 1.06
N VAL A 79 -6.26 -6.38 1.17
CA VAL A 79 -6.21 -7.84 1.39
C VAL A 79 -6.83 -8.22 2.74
N ARG A 80 -6.60 -7.43 3.80
CA ARG A 80 -7.22 -7.67 5.12
C ARG A 80 -8.74 -7.55 5.08
N ALA A 81 -9.29 -6.52 4.42
CA ALA A 81 -10.73 -6.32 4.31
C ALA A 81 -11.41 -7.46 3.51
N HIS A 82 -10.79 -7.89 2.40
CA HIS A 82 -11.27 -9.03 1.62
C HIS A 82 -11.19 -10.34 2.40
N HIS A 83 -10.09 -10.59 3.12
CA HIS A 83 -9.96 -11.78 3.95
C HIS A 83 -11.02 -11.78 5.08
N ALA A 84 -11.23 -10.64 5.74
CA ALA A 84 -12.27 -10.50 6.76
C ALA A 84 -13.67 -10.79 6.18
N LEU A 85 -13.97 -10.31 4.96
CA LEU A 85 -15.24 -10.56 4.29
C LEU A 85 -15.48 -12.06 4.03
N MET A 86 -14.41 -12.82 3.73
CA MET A 86 -14.50 -14.25 3.43
C MET A 86 -14.51 -15.13 4.68
N THR A 87 -14.07 -14.61 5.84
CA THR A 87 -13.84 -15.42 7.05
C THR A 87 -14.73 -15.06 8.23
N LEU A 88 -15.30 -13.85 8.25
CA LEU A 88 -16.10 -13.35 9.37
C LEU A 88 -17.57 -13.15 8.95
N ASP A 89 -18.45 -13.19 9.95
CA ASP A 89 -19.86 -12.84 9.76
C ASP A 89 -20.03 -11.35 9.41
N ALA A 90 -21.08 -11.03 8.64
CA ALA A 90 -21.37 -9.67 8.20
C ALA A 90 -21.57 -8.67 9.36
N ASN A 91 -22.03 -9.13 10.53
CA ASN A 91 -22.21 -8.31 11.73
C ASN A 91 -20.97 -8.21 12.62
N ASN A 92 -19.82 -8.71 12.18
CA ASN A 92 -18.60 -8.69 12.97
C ASN A 92 -17.95 -7.28 12.99
N GLU A 93 -17.69 -6.74 14.18
CA GLU A 93 -17.01 -5.44 14.33
C GLU A 93 -15.63 -5.40 13.67
N MET A 94 -14.91 -6.52 13.63
CA MET A 94 -13.60 -6.61 12.97
C MET A 94 -13.71 -6.48 11.45
N LEU A 95 -14.79 -6.98 10.86
CA LEU A 95 -15.08 -6.76 9.44
C LEU A 95 -15.30 -5.27 9.20
N HIS A 96 -16.19 -4.65 9.98
CA HIS A 96 -16.50 -3.23 9.83
C HIS A 96 -15.25 -2.35 10.01
N SER A 97 -14.42 -2.65 11.01
CA SER A 97 -13.16 -1.95 11.26
C SER A 97 -12.18 -2.07 10.09
N ALA A 98 -12.03 -3.26 9.49
CA ALA A 98 -11.12 -3.47 8.36
C ALA A 98 -11.58 -2.69 7.11
N TRP A 99 -12.89 -2.65 6.85
CA TRP A 99 -13.45 -1.88 5.74
C TRP A 99 -13.39 -0.37 5.98
N HIS A 100 -13.65 0.09 7.21
CA HIS A 100 -13.49 1.49 7.59
C HIS A 100 -12.05 1.96 7.39
N HIS A 101 -11.08 1.17 7.85
CA HIS A 101 -9.66 1.48 7.68
C HIS A 101 -9.23 1.53 6.20
N LEU A 102 -9.79 0.66 5.36
CA LEU A 102 -9.57 0.70 3.91
C LEU A 102 -10.13 1.98 3.27
N ALA A 103 -11.31 2.42 3.71
CA ALA A 103 -11.91 3.68 3.23
C ALA A 103 -11.04 4.88 3.63
N GLU A 104 -10.61 4.97 4.89
CA GLU A 104 -9.73 6.07 5.36
C GLU A 104 -8.41 6.14 4.58
N LEU A 105 -7.81 4.99 4.27
CA LEU A 105 -6.58 4.95 3.47
C LEU A 105 -6.82 5.34 2.01
N SER A 106 -8.01 5.02 1.46
CA SER A 106 -8.39 5.42 0.10
C SER A 106 -8.58 6.94 0.02
N ASP A 107 -9.28 7.53 0.99
CA ASP A 107 -9.47 8.97 1.07
C ASP A 107 -8.13 9.71 1.24
N ALA A 108 -7.26 9.20 2.12
CA ALA A 108 -5.92 9.76 2.31
C ALA A 108 -5.04 9.65 1.05
N TYR A 109 -5.21 8.59 0.26
CA TYR A 109 -4.53 8.43 -1.03
C TYR A 109 -5.04 9.44 -2.06
N ASP A 110 -6.35 9.63 -2.17
CA ASP A 110 -6.95 10.59 -3.11
C ASP A 110 -6.53 12.03 -2.78
N ASP A 111 -6.49 12.39 -1.49
CA ASP A 111 -5.99 13.69 -1.03
C ASP A 111 -4.50 13.86 -1.34
N LEU A 112 -3.68 12.83 -1.13
CA LEU A 112 -2.26 12.82 -1.48
C LEU A 112 -2.06 13.02 -2.99
N VAL A 113 -2.78 12.30 -3.84
CA VAL A 113 -2.69 12.43 -5.30
C VAL A 113 -3.10 13.85 -5.72
N ARG A 114 -4.19 14.38 -5.15
CA ARG A 114 -4.65 15.74 -5.43
C ARG A 114 -3.60 16.78 -5.07
N ASP A 115 -2.93 16.63 -3.92
CA ASP A 115 -1.88 17.54 -3.48
C ASP A 115 -0.58 17.42 -4.29
N VAL A 116 -0.23 16.22 -4.74
CA VAL A 116 0.92 15.98 -5.63
C VAL A 116 0.65 16.59 -7.01
N LEU A 117 -0.54 16.38 -7.59
CA LEU A 117 -0.92 16.96 -8.88
C LEU A 117 -1.03 18.49 -8.82
N ALA A 118 -1.47 19.04 -7.69
CA ALA A 118 -1.48 20.49 -7.45
C ALA A 118 -0.08 21.07 -7.18
N GLY A 119 0.97 20.23 -7.14
CA GLY A 119 2.34 20.63 -6.85
C GLY A 119 2.54 21.17 -5.44
N ARG A 120 1.61 20.88 -4.51
CA ARG A 120 1.64 21.32 -3.11
C ARG A 120 2.49 20.39 -2.23
N ARG A 121 2.86 19.20 -2.72
CA ARG A 121 3.58 18.18 -1.96
C ARG A 121 4.89 17.79 -2.63
N ARG A 122 5.99 17.80 -1.87
CA ARG A 122 7.29 17.27 -2.30
C ARG A 122 7.47 15.88 -1.72
N LEU A 123 7.68 14.91 -2.60
CA LEU A 123 7.97 13.53 -2.23
C LEU A 123 9.48 13.37 -2.03
N PRO A 124 9.93 12.61 -1.02
CA PRO A 124 11.34 12.33 -0.87
C PRO A 124 11.81 11.50 -2.08
N ALA A 125 12.86 11.98 -2.74
CA ALA A 125 13.67 11.17 -3.64
C ALA A 125 14.74 10.53 -2.77
N TRP A 126 14.81 9.20 -2.75
CA TRP A 126 15.93 8.45 -2.19
C TRP A 126 16.90 8.05 -3.29
#